data_AF-A0A2M6P0I5-F1
#
_entry.id   AF-A0A2M6P0I5-F1
#
_cell.length_a   1.000
_cell.length_b   1.000
_cell.length_c   1.000
_cell.angle_alpha   90.00
_cell.angle_beta   90.00
_cell.angle_gamma   90.00
#
_symmetry.space_group_name_H-M   'P 1'
#
loop_
_entity.id
_entity.type
_entity.pdbx_description
1 polymer ?
#
loop_
_entity_poly.entity_id
_entity_poly.type
_entity_poly.pdbx_seq_one_letter_code
_entity_poly.pdbx_strand_id
1 'polypeptide(L)'
;MPVNSYSSLASQLSAEKHQRRRASTLSFDEQIRMTIQQVKRYKQRLSDAIASENDMIQDQCIDQLLTLRAEQTALLLRKKEEDGEIVTPDIIAVYTKQYYEDCQAFLVSLDQVI
;
A
#
# COMPACT_ATOMS: atom_id res chain seq x y z
N MET A 1 26.59 -42.07 -13.23
CA MET A 1 26.28 -40.85 -12.46
C MET A 1 25.74 -39.81 -13.43
N PRO A 2 24.51 -39.30 -13.26
CA PRO A 2 24.10 -38.06 -13.92
C PRO A 2 23.97 -36.96 -12.85
N VAL A 3 24.87 -35.99 -12.95
CA VAL A 3 24.74 -34.67 -12.33
C VAL A 3 24.05 -33.77 -13.35
N ASN A 4 23.24 -32.83 -12.87
CA ASN A 4 22.74 -31.65 -13.59
C ASN A 4 21.36 -31.77 -14.26
N SER A 5 20.32 -31.68 -13.44
CA SER A 5 19.00 -31.17 -13.89
C SER A 5 18.44 -30.07 -12.98
N TYR A 6 19.20 -29.61 -11.97
CA TYR A 6 18.75 -28.61 -10.99
C TYR A 6 19.12 -27.15 -11.35
N SER A 7 20.04 -26.90 -12.30
CA SER A 7 20.46 -25.53 -12.63
C SER A 7 19.51 -24.79 -13.57
N SER A 8 18.74 -25.50 -14.41
CA SER A 8 17.85 -24.86 -15.38
C SER A 8 16.60 -24.27 -14.71
N LEU A 9 16.05 -24.94 -13.70
CA LEU A 9 14.85 -24.48 -13.00
C LEU A 9 15.13 -23.22 -12.16
N ALA A 10 16.26 -23.19 -11.45
CA ALA A 10 16.69 -22.02 -10.67
C ALA A 10 17.02 -20.82 -11.59
N SER A 11 17.62 -21.08 -12.75
CA SER A 11 17.91 -20.05 -13.76
C SER A 11 16.64 -19.54 -14.43
N GLN A 12 15.65 -20.41 -14.69
CA GLN A 12 14.34 -20.03 -15.22
C GLN A 12 13.54 -19.20 -14.20
N LEU A 13 13.50 -19.61 -12.94
CA LEU A 13 12.87 -18.83 -11.85
C LEU A 13 13.53 -17.45 -11.68
N SER A 14 14.85 -17.37 -11.81
CA SER A 14 15.59 -16.09 -11.74
C SER A 14 15.33 -15.21 -12.96
N ALA A 15 15.26 -15.81 -14.16
CA ALA A 15 14.93 -15.11 -15.39
C ALA A 15 13.47 -14.61 -15.40
N GLU A 16 12.53 -15.40 -14.87
CA GLU A 16 11.12 -15.04 -14.75
C GLU A 16 10.92 -13.94 -13.68
N LYS A 17 11.65 -14.02 -12.56
CA LYS A 17 11.73 -12.94 -11.56
C LYS A 17 12.33 -11.66 -12.15
N HIS A 18 13.32 -11.78 -13.02
CA HIS A 18 13.90 -10.64 -13.74
C HIS A 18 13.04 -10.12 -14.90
N GLN A 19 12.23 -10.95 -15.56
CA GLN A 19 11.28 -10.52 -16.59
C GLN A 19 10.05 -9.85 -15.98
N ARG A 20 9.55 -10.31 -14.82
CA ARG A 20 8.49 -9.61 -14.07
C ARG A 20 8.92 -8.22 -13.59
N ARG A 21 10.22 -8.02 -13.34
CA ARG A 21 10.81 -6.69 -13.07
C ARG A 21 10.88 -5.77 -14.29
N ARG A 22 10.70 -6.28 -15.52
CA ARG A 22 10.77 -5.48 -16.78
C ARG A 22 9.41 -5.06 -17.32
N ALA A 23 8.30 -5.54 -16.74
CA ALA A 23 6.98 -4.98 -17.03
C ALA A 23 6.85 -3.64 -16.31
N SER A 24 7.26 -2.57 -17.00
CA SER A 24 7.13 -1.13 -16.67
C SER A 24 6.09 -0.83 -15.57
N THR A 25 6.51 -0.99 -14.32
CA THR A 25 5.71 -0.71 -13.13
C THR A 25 6.40 0.48 -12.48
N LEU A 26 5.66 1.56 -12.30
CA LEU A 26 6.13 2.82 -11.70
C LEU A 26 7.05 2.54 -10.51
N SER A 27 8.10 3.34 -10.30
CA SER A 27 8.96 3.19 -9.12
C SER A 27 8.12 3.22 -7.83
N PHE A 28 8.53 2.53 -6.76
CA PHE A 28 7.78 2.57 -5.50
C PHE A 28 7.58 4.00 -4.99
N ASP A 29 8.55 4.90 -5.22
CA ASP A 29 8.42 6.32 -4.92
C ASP A 29 7.27 7.00 -5.68
N GLU A 30 7.10 6.66 -6.95
CA GLU A 30 6.02 7.19 -7.77
C GLU A 30 4.66 6.58 -7.37
N GLN A 31 4.61 5.30 -7.03
CA GLN A 31 3.41 4.66 -6.48
C GLN A 31 3.00 5.26 -5.13
N ILE A 32 3.97 5.52 -4.22
CA ILE A 32 3.72 6.19 -2.93
C ILE A 32 3.19 7.61 -3.17
N ARG A 33 3.81 8.37 -4.08
CA ARG A 33 3.36 9.73 -4.41
C ARG A 33 1.93 9.74 -4.94
N MET A 34 1.59 8.81 -5.84
CA MET A 34 0.23 8.67 -6.36
C MET A 34 -0.77 8.30 -5.26
N THR A 35 -0.40 7.36 -4.37
CA THR A 35 -1.25 6.96 -3.23
C THR A 35 -1.54 8.15 -2.32
N ILE A 36 -0.53 8.97 -2.00
CA ILE A 36 -0.71 10.21 -1.21
C ILE A 36 -1.67 11.19 -1.90
N GLN A 37 -1.58 11.35 -3.22
CA GLN A 37 -2.50 12.22 -3.97
C GLN A 37 -3.93 11.68 -3.95
N GLN A 38 -4.10 10.37 -4.10
CA GLN A 38 -5.42 9.73 -4.04
C GLN A 38 -6.05 9.89 -2.64
N VAL A 39 -5.27 9.71 -1.57
CA VAL A 39 -5.75 9.95 -0.19
C VAL A 39 -6.25 11.39 -0.04
N LYS A 40 -5.50 12.39 -0.52
CA LYS A 40 -5.93 13.79 -0.48
C LYS A 40 -7.26 14.01 -1.22
N ARG A 41 -7.39 13.42 -2.41
CA ARG A 41 -8.61 13.52 -3.22
C ARG A 41 -9.83 12.92 -2.52
N TYR A 42 -9.69 11.72 -1.94
CA TYR A 42 -10.82 11.07 -1.26
C TYR A 42 -11.17 11.74 0.07
N LYS A 43 -10.20 12.35 0.78
CA LYS A 43 -10.50 13.21 1.94
C LYS A 43 -11.34 14.42 1.55
N GLN A 44 -11.01 15.10 0.45
CA GLN A 44 -11.81 16.21 -0.04
C GLN A 44 -13.22 15.74 -0.41
N ARG A 45 -13.32 14.65 -1.18
CA ARG A 45 -14.60 14.08 -1.60
C ARG A 45 -15.48 13.65 -0.40
N LEU A 46 -14.87 13.15 0.66
CA LEU A 46 -15.56 12.82 1.90
C LEU A 46 -16.09 14.09 2.59
N SER A 47 -15.28 15.15 2.66
CA SER A 47 -15.73 16.44 3.20
C SER A 47 -16.93 16.99 2.43
N ASP A 48 -16.90 16.91 1.09
CA ASP A 48 -18.00 17.34 0.24
C ASP A 48 -19.24 16.44 0.43
N ALA A 49 -19.04 15.14 0.65
CA ALA A 49 -20.12 14.17 0.91
C ALA A 49 -20.79 14.40 2.27
N ILE A 50 -20.02 14.75 3.31
CA ILE A 50 -20.55 15.12 4.63
C ILE A 50 -21.35 16.42 4.50
N ALA A 51 -20.81 17.44 3.82
CA ALA A 51 -21.49 18.72 3.62
C ALA A 51 -22.79 18.59 2.79
N SER A 52 -22.94 17.52 2.03
CA SER A 52 -24.14 17.21 1.23
C SER A 52 -25.00 16.10 1.83
N GLU A 53 -24.70 15.63 3.05
CA GLU A 53 -25.43 14.59 3.79
C GLU A 53 -25.62 13.30 2.95
N ASN A 54 -24.62 12.94 2.15
CA ASN A 54 -24.68 11.79 1.26
C ASN A 54 -23.95 10.58 1.86
N ASP A 55 -24.64 9.86 2.74
CA ASP A 55 -24.09 8.72 3.50
C ASP A 55 -23.48 7.64 2.61
N MET A 56 -24.09 7.35 1.45
CA MET A 56 -23.55 6.36 0.51
C MET A 56 -22.16 6.78 -0.02
N ILE A 57 -21.95 8.06 -0.33
CA ILE A 57 -20.65 8.55 -0.79
C ILE A 57 -19.67 8.63 0.38
N GLN A 58 -20.13 8.94 1.60
CA GLN A 58 -19.31 8.93 2.79
C GLN A 58 -18.71 7.53 3.01
N ASP A 59 -19.54 6.49 3.07
CA ASP A 59 -19.11 5.10 3.24
C ASP A 59 -18.10 4.68 2.16
N GLN A 60 -18.40 4.99 0.89
CA GLN A 60 -17.49 4.70 -0.22
C GLN A 60 -16.13 5.40 -0.08
N CYS A 61 -16.12 6.64 0.40
CA CYS A 61 -14.88 7.38 0.59
C CYS A 61 -14.09 6.84 1.79
N ILE A 62 -14.76 6.43 2.87
CA ILE A 62 -14.13 5.81 4.03
C ILE A 62 -13.47 4.48 3.63
N ASP A 63 -14.20 3.60 2.94
CA ASP A 63 -13.67 2.31 2.45
C ASP A 63 -12.44 2.50 1.56
N GLN A 64 -12.51 3.47 0.64
CA GLN A 64 -11.40 3.75 -0.25
C GLN A 64 -10.20 4.35 0.50
N LEU A 65 -10.43 5.20 1.49
CA LEU A 65 -9.35 5.77 2.31
C LEU A 65 -8.65 4.67 3.13
N LEU A 66 -9.38 3.72 3.70
CA LEU A 66 -8.81 2.57 4.40
C LEU A 66 -7.98 1.70 3.45
N THR A 67 -8.49 1.44 2.25
CA THR A 67 -7.77 0.68 1.21
C THR A 67 -6.47 1.37 0.80
N LEU A 68 -6.50 2.67 0.55
CA LEU A 68 -5.32 3.45 0.18
C LEU A 68 -4.28 3.51 1.30
N ARG A 69 -4.70 3.51 2.57
CA ARG A 69 -3.80 3.43 3.72
C ARG A 69 -3.12 2.07 3.84
N ALA A 70 -3.86 0.99 3.60
CA ALA A 70 -3.29 -0.36 3.55
C ALA A 70 -2.27 -0.49 2.39
N GLU A 71 -2.62 0.05 1.21
CA GLU A 71 -1.73 0.08 0.04
C GLU A 71 -0.45 0.88 0.32
N GLN A 72 -0.56 2.06 0.92
CA GLN A 72 0.60 2.86 1.33
C GLN A 72 1.52 2.08 2.26
N THR A 73 0.96 1.37 3.24
CA THR A 73 1.72 0.56 4.20
C THR A 73 2.47 -0.58 3.50
N ALA A 74 1.80 -1.27 2.58
CA ALA A 74 2.41 -2.33 1.77
C ALA A 74 3.52 -1.79 0.87
N LEU A 75 3.34 -0.62 0.25
CA LEU A 75 4.35 0.03 -0.59
C LEU A 75 5.59 0.43 0.21
N LEU A 76 5.41 0.95 1.43
CA LEU A 76 6.53 1.31 2.31
C LEU A 76 7.34 0.09 2.73
N LEU A 77 6.68 -1.02 3.05
CA LEU A 77 7.36 -2.29 3.36
C LEU A 77 8.15 -2.81 2.15
N ARG A 78 7.54 -2.80 0.96
CA ARG A 78 8.23 -3.21 -0.29
C ARG A 78 9.40 -2.30 -0.65
N LYS A 79 9.26 -1.00 -0.41
CA LYS A 79 10.35 -0.04 -0.62
C LYS A 79 11.55 -0.37 0.29
N LYS A 80 11.32 -0.69 1.56
CA LYS A 80 12.38 -1.14 2.48
C LYS A 80 13.11 -2.39 1.97
N GLU A 81 12.37 -3.36 1.43
CA GLU A 81 12.98 -4.55 0.80
C GLU A 81 13.81 -4.18 -0.44
N GLU A 82 13.35 -3.21 -1.25
CA GLU A 82 14.10 -2.71 -2.43
C GLU A 82 15.37 -1.96 -2.02
N ASP A 83 15.31 -1.16 -0.96
CA ASP A 83 16.44 -0.43 -0.38
C ASP A 83 17.47 -1.36 0.30
N GLY A 84 17.20 -2.67 0.33
CA GLY A 84 18.09 -3.70 0.87
C GLY A 84 17.96 -3.91 2.39
N GLU A 85 16.92 -3.35 3.01
CA GLU A 85 16.62 -3.61 4.41
C GLU A 85 15.97 -4.98 4.60
N ILE A 86 16.32 -5.67 5.69
CA ILE A 86 15.66 -6.92 6.08
C ILE A 86 14.32 -6.56 6.72
N VAL A 87 13.21 -6.85 6.05
CA VAL A 87 11.87 -6.72 6.64
C VAL A 87 11.64 -7.86 7.63
N THR A 88 11.79 -7.56 8.92
CA THR A 88 11.52 -8.47 10.01
C THR A 88 10.05 -8.39 10.45
N PRO A 89 9.53 -9.41 11.16
CA PRO A 89 8.20 -9.33 11.78
C PRO A 89 8.01 -8.10 12.66
N ASP A 90 9.05 -7.62 13.35
CA ASP A 90 9.00 -6.42 14.18
C ASP A 90 8.76 -5.16 13.34
N ILE A 91 9.41 -5.04 12.18
CA ILE A 91 9.18 -3.93 11.25
C ILE A 91 7.75 -3.97 10.71
N ILE A 92 7.25 -5.15 10.35
CA ILE A 92 5.85 -5.32 9.92
C ILE A 92 4.91 -4.88 11.03
N ALA A 93 5.19 -5.25 12.29
CA ALA A 93 4.38 -4.86 13.43
C ALA A 93 4.37 -3.34 13.65
N VAL A 94 5.50 -2.65 13.47
CA VAL A 94 5.58 -1.18 13.53
C VAL A 94 4.69 -0.53 12.48
N TYR A 95 4.81 -0.94 11.22
CA TYR A 95 4.01 -0.39 10.13
C TYR A 95 2.52 -0.70 10.26
N THR A 96 2.20 -1.91 10.72
CA THR A 96 0.81 -2.33 10.97
C THR A 96 0.20 -1.55 12.13
N LYS A 97 0.96 -1.33 13.21
CA LYS A 97 0.53 -0.49 14.34
C LYS A 97 0.27 0.94 13.86
N GLN A 98 1.18 1.50 13.08
CA GLN A 98 1.03 2.85 12.53
C GLN A 98 -0.19 2.96 11.61
N TYR A 99 -0.48 1.93 10.81
CA TYR A 99 -1.72 1.86 10.03
C TYR A 99 -2.97 1.93 10.91
N TYR A 100 -3.03 1.15 12.00
CA TYR A 100 -4.18 1.17 12.90
C TYR A 100 -4.31 2.49 13.67
N GLU A 101 -3.20 3.07 14.13
CA GLU A 101 -3.18 4.39 14.77
C GLU A 101 -3.69 5.48 13.81
N ASP A 102 -3.26 5.43 12.54
CA ASP A 102 -3.71 6.34 11.49
C ASP A 102 -5.20 6.17 11.16
N CYS A 103 -5.72 4.93 11.13
CA CYS A 103 -7.13 4.65 10.92
C CYS A 103 -7.98 5.12 12.10
N GLN A 104 -7.51 4.91 13.33
CA GLN A 104 -8.19 5.39 14.54
C GLN A 104 -8.24 6.92 14.57
N ALA A 105 -7.11 7.59 14.32
CA ALA A 105 -7.07 9.05 14.24
C ALA A 105 -8.01 9.59 13.15
N PHE A 106 -8.12 8.88 12.03
CA PHE A 106 -9.06 9.21 10.97
C PHE A 106 -10.52 9.07 11.40
N LEU A 107 -10.91 7.96 12.02
CA LEU A 107 -12.27 7.77 12.54
C LEU A 107 -12.64 8.84 13.57
N VAL A 108 -11.75 9.15 14.51
CA VAL A 108 -11.95 10.22 15.50
C VAL A 108 -12.13 11.58 14.82
N SER A 109 -11.39 11.85 13.74
CA SER A 109 -11.54 13.11 12.98
C SER A 109 -12.87 13.21 12.22
N LEU A 110 -13.51 12.07 11.89
CA LEU A 110 -14.84 12.06 11.29
C LEU A 110 -15.94 12.31 12.33
N ASP A 111 -15.82 11.71 13.51
CA ASP A 111 -16.74 11.93 14.63
C ASP A 111 -16.75 13.38 15.14
N GLN A 112 -15.69 14.16 14.87
CA GLN A 112 -15.63 15.59 15.24
C GLN A 112 -16.23 16.52 14.18
N VAL A 113 -16.50 16.02 12.97
CA VAL A 113 -17.10 16.78 11.86
C VAL A 113 -18.63 16.60 11.82
N ILE A 114 -19.16 15.57 12.49
CA ILE A 114 -20.59 15.28 12.70
C ILE A 114 -21.05 15.90 14.04
#